data_AF-A0A3D2B083-F1
#
_entry.id   AF-A0A3D2B083-F1
#
_cell.length_a   1.000
_cell.length_b   1.000
_cell.length_c   1.000
_cell.angle_alpha   90.00
_cell.angle_beta   90.00
_cell.angle_gamma   90.00
#
_symmetry.space_group_name_H-M   'P 1'
#
loop_
_entity.id
_entity.type
_entity.pdbx_description
1 polymer ?
#
loop_
_entity_poly.entity_id
_entity_poly.type
_entity_poly.pdbx_seq_one_letter_code
_entity_poly.pdbx_strand_id
1 'polypeptide(L)'
;MFNVRPLVLLAFATVYVVWGSTYLAIRFGIETIPPFFMAGVRFCIGGSLFIGWAIARGAKLPSNSLWRSAALVGVLMVAGGTGGVTWSEQFVPSGLTALLIAMVPLWIVLIDWARPGGSNPGSTVFFGLVIGLAGMTLLVNPVAGGGVREMNPVGALALVLATLSWAT
;
A
#
# COMPACT_ATOMS: atom_id res chain seq x y z
N MET A 1 8.49 33.51 0.60
CA MET A 1 8.77 32.17 1.14
C MET A 1 7.47 31.68 1.78
N PHE A 2 6.57 31.11 0.99
CA PHE A 2 5.19 30.85 1.42
C PHE A 2 5.15 29.74 2.48
N ASN A 3 4.27 29.91 3.46
CA ASN A 3 3.96 28.96 4.53
C ASN A 3 3.76 27.54 3.97
N VAL A 4 4.82 26.73 3.93
CA VAL A 4 4.77 25.33 3.48
C VAL A 4 4.03 24.43 4.47
N ARG A 5 3.92 24.87 5.73
CA ARG A 5 3.28 24.12 6.83
C ARG A 5 1.84 23.68 6.54
N PRO A 6 0.90 24.54 6.10
CA PRO A 6 -0.46 24.13 5.78
C PRO A 6 -0.55 23.15 4.60
N LEU A 7 0.27 23.31 3.56
CA LEU A 7 0.29 22.38 2.42
C LEU A 7 0.80 20.99 2.85
N VAL A 8 1.81 20.94 3.72
CA VAL A 8 2.31 19.67 4.29
C VAL A 8 1.22 18.99 5.14
N LEU A 9 0.52 19.74 5.99
CA LEU A 9 -0.59 19.19 6.79
C LEU A 9 -1.72 18.64 5.90
N LEU A 10 -2.09 19.37 4.85
CA LEU A 10 -3.09 18.92 3.88
C LEU A 10 -2.62 17.67 3.12
N ALA A 11 -1.34 17.59 2.76
CA ALA A 11 -0.77 16.40 2.12
C ALA A 11 -0.86 15.19 3.05
N PHE A 12 -0.47 15.33 4.32
CA PHE A 12 -0.61 14.24 5.31
C PHE A 12 -2.07 13.84 5.54
N ALA A 13 -2.98 14.81 5.70
CA ALA A 13 -4.40 14.52 5.86
C ALA A 13 -4.96 13.78 4.63
N THR A 14 -4.57 14.19 3.42
CA THR A 14 -4.96 13.51 2.19
C THR A 14 -4.45 12.09 2.17
N VAL A 15 -3.18 11.86 2.49
CA VAL A 15 -2.62 10.50 2.56
C VAL A 15 -3.39 9.68 3.60
N TYR A 16 -3.60 10.18 4.81
CA TYR A 16 -4.27 9.42 5.87
C TYR A 16 -5.72 9.05 5.51
N VAL A 17 -6.48 9.99 4.96
CA VAL A 17 -7.87 9.72 4.59
C VAL A 17 -7.96 8.87 3.34
N VAL A 18 -7.25 9.23 2.26
CA VAL A 18 -7.37 8.54 0.96
C VAL A 18 -6.71 7.16 0.99
N TRP A 19 -5.49 7.04 1.53
CA TRP A 19 -4.87 5.71 1.68
C TRP A 19 -5.53 4.88 2.79
N GLY A 20 -5.89 5.48 3.92
CA GLY A 20 -6.54 4.73 5.01
C GLY A 20 -7.89 4.15 4.60
N SER A 21 -8.70 4.91 3.86
CA SER A 21 -10.00 4.44 3.34
C SER A 21 -9.89 3.51 2.12
N THR A 22 -8.70 3.39 1.51
CA THR A 22 -8.53 2.57 0.30
C THR A 22 -8.92 1.11 0.55
N TYR A 23 -8.49 0.50 1.65
CA TYR A 23 -8.82 -0.91 1.95
C TYR A 23 -10.31 -1.11 2.20
N LEU A 24 -10.96 -0.14 2.83
CA LEU A 24 -12.42 -0.20 3.00
C LEU A 24 -13.14 -0.11 1.64
N ALA A 25 -12.72 0.82 0.78
CA ALA A 25 -13.29 0.98 -0.55
C ALA A 25 -13.03 -0.23 -1.47
N ILE A 26 -11.84 -0.85 -1.36
CA ILE A 26 -11.51 -2.08 -2.08
C ILE A 26 -12.48 -3.19 -1.65
N ARG A 27 -12.63 -3.43 -0.35
CA ARG A 27 -13.54 -4.45 0.18
C ARG A 27 -14.96 -4.31 -0.34
N PHE A 28 -15.53 -3.10 -0.30
CA PHE A 28 -16.86 -2.87 -0.85
C PHE A 28 -16.91 -3.02 -2.38
N GLY A 29 -15.87 -2.56 -3.09
CA GLY A 29 -15.82 -2.66 -4.55
C GLY A 29 -15.79 -4.11 -5.05
N ILE A 30 -15.03 -4.97 -4.38
CA ILE A 30 -14.86 -6.37 -4.79
C ILE A 30 -16.06 -7.26 -4.48
N GLU A 31 -17.05 -6.77 -3.73
CA GLU A 31 -18.33 -7.48 -3.53
C GLU A 31 -19.13 -7.61 -4.82
N THR A 32 -18.94 -6.69 -5.77
CA THR A 32 -19.69 -6.65 -7.03
C THR A 32 -18.81 -6.64 -8.28
N ILE A 33 -17.55 -6.22 -8.15
CA ILE A 33 -16.62 -6.08 -9.28
C ILE A 33 -15.45 -7.06 -9.09
N PRO A 34 -15.05 -7.83 -10.12
CA PRO A 34 -13.89 -8.69 -10.01
C PRO A 34 -12.63 -7.91 -9.57
N PRO A 35 -11.84 -8.44 -8.62
CA PRO A 35 -10.77 -7.70 -7.92
C PRO A 35 -9.74 -7.08 -8.86
N PHE A 36 -9.20 -7.86 -9.80
CA PHE A 36 -8.22 -7.36 -10.76
C PHE A 36 -8.80 -6.36 -11.75
N PHE A 37 -10.09 -6.49 -12.10
CA PHE A 37 -10.75 -5.53 -12.97
C PHE A 37 -10.94 -4.19 -12.26
N MET A 38 -11.42 -4.22 -11.01
CA MET A 38 -11.55 -3.02 -10.18
C MET A 38 -10.21 -2.30 -10.01
N ALA A 39 -9.16 -3.04 -9.61
CA ALA A 39 -7.81 -2.49 -9.48
C ALA A 39 -7.29 -1.94 -10.82
N GLY A 40 -7.44 -2.70 -11.91
CA GLY A 40 -7.01 -2.29 -13.25
C GLY A 40 -7.65 -0.99 -13.70
N VAL A 41 -8.98 -0.87 -13.60
CA VAL A 41 -9.71 0.36 -13.95
C VAL A 41 -9.25 1.54 -13.10
N ARG A 42 -9.10 1.35 -11.78
CA ARG A 42 -8.62 2.40 -10.86
C ARG A 42 -7.26 2.94 -11.27
N PHE A 43 -6.29 2.06 -11.55
CA PHE A 43 -4.94 2.48 -11.95
C PHE A 43 -4.87 3.04 -13.36
N CYS A 44 -5.68 2.53 -14.30
CA CYS A 44 -5.80 3.10 -15.64
C CYS A 44 -6.33 4.53 -15.58
N ILE A 45 -7.41 4.78 -14.82
CA ILE A 45 -7.96 6.14 -14.65
C ILE A 45 -6.91 7.06 -14.02
N GLY A 46 -6.30 6.65 -12.91
CA GLY A 46 -5.28 7.46 -12.23
C GLY A 46 -4.06 7.76 -13.12
N GLY A 47 -3.55 6.74 -13.83
CA GLY A 47 -2.45 6.88 -14.77
C GLY A 47 -2.77 7.81 -15.94
N SER A 48 -3.95 7.65 -16.57
CA SER A 48 -4.39 8.53 -17.66
C SER A 48 -4.57 9.97 -17.21
N LEU A 49 -5.16 10.21 -16.03
CA LEU A 49 -5.29 11.56 -15.46
C LEU A 49 -3.92 12.17 -15.18
N PHE A 50 -2.98 11.40 -14.61
CA PHE A 50 -1.63 11.87 -14.32
C PHE A 50 -0.86 12.22 -15.59
N ILE A 51 -0.93 11.37 -16.62
CA ILE A 51 -0.29 11.63 -17.91
C ILE A 51 -0.92 12.84 -18.60
N GLY A 52 -2.25 12.94 -18.61
CA GLY A 52 -2.97 14.09 -19.15
C GLY A 52 -2.56 15.39 -18.47
N TRP A 53 -2.45 15.38 -17.14
CA TRP A 53 -1.97 16.52 -16.37
C TRP A 53 -0.51 16.86 -16.70
N ALA A 54 0.39 15.88 -16.81
CA ALA A 54 1.78 16.11 -17.14
C ALA A 54 1.95 16.73 -18.54
N ILE A 55 1.21 16.23 -19.54
CA ILE A 55 1.19 16.79 -20.89
C ILE A 55 0.66 18.22 -20.87
N ALA A 56 -0.43 18.49 -20.13
CA ALA A 56 -0.98 19.83 -19.95
C ALA A 56 0.01 20.81 -19.29
N ARG A 57 0.99 20.31 -18.54
CA ARG A 57 2.11 21.08 -17.94
C ARG A 57 3.33 21.19 -18.84
N GLY A 58 3.27 20.72 -20.09
CA GLY A 58 4.34 20.82 -21.08
C GLY A 58 5.32 19.64 -21.07
N ALA A 59 5.01 18.53 -20.38
CA ALA A 59 5.83 17.34 -20.45
C ALA A 59 5.75 16.72 -21.86
N LYS A 60 6.90 16.24 -22.37
CA LYS A 60 6.94 15.45 -23.61
C LYS A 60 6.35 14.06 -23.35
N LEU A 61 5.72 13.48 -24.37
CA LEU A 61 5.24 12.11 -24.30
C LEU A 61 6.40 11.15 -23.99
N PRO A 62 6.16 10.11 -23.16
CA PRO A 62 7.19 9.13 -22.85
C PRO A 62 7.67 8.41 -24.12
N SER A 63 8.97 8.11 -24.19
CA SER A 63 9.51 7.27 -25.26
C SER A 63 8.97 5.83 -25.16
N ASN A 64 9.01 5.08 -26.27
CA ASN A 64 8.59 3.67 -26.27
C ASN A 64 9.39 2.81 -25.28
N SER A 65 10.66 3.15 -25.05
CA SER A 65 11.48 2.48 -24.03
C SER A 65 10.98 2.77 -22.62
N LEU A 66 10.64 4.02 -22.32
CA LEU A 66 10.10 4.42 -21.02
C LEU A 66 8.73 3.77 -20.76
N TRP A 67 7.88 3.65 -21.78
CA TRP A 67 6.61 2.93 -21.68
C TRP A 67 6.79 1.45 -21.32
N ARG A 68 7.76 0.76 -21.92
CA ARG A 68 8.05 -0.65 -21.60
C ARG A 68 8.54 -0.81 -20.17
N SER A 69 9.47 0.04 -19.75
CA SER A 69 9.97 0.02 -18.37
C SER A 69 8.86 0.33 -17.36
N ALA A 70 8.02 1.34 -17.64
CA ALA A 70 6.89 1.69 -16.78
C ALA A 70 5.83 0.58 -16.73
N ALA A 71 5.57 -0.10 -17.85
CA ALA A 71 4.67 -1.24 -17.88
C ALA A 71 5.21 -2.41 -17.05
N LEU A 72 6.51 -2.70 -17.14
CA LEU A 72 7.15 -3.75 -16.34
C LEU A 72 7.08 -3.43 -14.85
N VAL A 73 7.45 -2.21 -14.46
CA VAL A 73 7.36 -1.74 -13.06
C VAL A 73 5.91 -1.75 -12.58
N GLY A 74 4.96 -1.33 -13.43
CA GLY A 74 3.53 -1.38 -13.14
C GLY A 74 3.04 -2.80 -12.89
N VAL A 75 3.40 -3.76 -13.74
CA VAL A 75 3.02 -5.17 -13.53
C VAL A 75 3.63 -5.70 -12.24
N LEU A 76 4.91 -5.47 -11.99
CA LEU A 76 5.58 -6.02 -10.81
C LEU A 76 5.10 -5.37 -9.50
N MET A 77 5.08 -4.04 -9.42
CA MET A 77 4.72 -3.32 -8.18
C MET A 77 3.21 -3.16 -8.00
N VAL A 78 2.49 -2.78 -9.05
CA VAL A 78 1.06 -2.47 -8.94
C VAL A 78 0.23 -3.76 -8.93
N ALA A 79 0.51 -4.70 -9.84
CA ALA A 79 -0.21 -5.97 -9.85
C ALA A 79 0.25 -6.89 -8.71
N GLY A 80 1.56 -6.96 -8.42
CA GLY A 80 2.09 -7.73 -7.28
C GLY A 80 1.65 -7.19 -5.93
N GLY A 81 1.85 -5.89 -5.68
CA GLY A 81 1.49 -5.26 -4.41
C GLY A 81 -0.01 -4.98 -4.30
N THR A 82 -0.52 -4.00 -5.05
CA THR A 82 -1.93 -3.59 -4.89
C THR A 82 -2.92 -4.64 -5.41
N GLY A 83 -2.58 -5.36 -6.49
CA GLY A 83 -3.36 -6.48 -6.97
C GLY A 83 -3.39 -7.64 -5.97
N GLY A 84 -2.26 -7.96 -5.34
CA GLY A 84 -2.17 -8.93 -4.25
C GLY A 84 -3.06 -8.55 -3.06
N VAL A 85 -2.98 -7.28 -2.61
CA VAL A 85 -3.88 -6.75 -1.55
C VAL A 85 -5.35 -6.91 -1.94
N THR A 86 -5.71 -6.46 -3.15
CA THR A 86 -7.09 -6.50 -3.65
C THR A 86 -7.63 -7.92 -3.75
N TRP A 87 -6.79 -8.87 -4.13
CA TRP A 87 -7.14 -10.29 -4.16
C TRP A 87 -7.31 -10.87 -2.75
N SER A 88 -6.38 -10.55 -1.84
CA SER A 88 -6.41 -10.99 -0.44
C SER A 88 -7.62 -10.48 0.31
N GLU A 89 -8.11 -9.28 0.00
CA GLU A 89 -9.30 -8.71 0.62
C GLU A 89 -10.60 -9.48 0.34
N GLN A 90 -10.61 -10.42 -0.61
CA GLN A 90 -11.72 -11.36 -0.75
C GLN A 90 -11.83 -12.29 0.48
N PHE A 91 -10.70 -12.59 1.12
CA PHE A 91 -10.57 -13.56 2.20
C PHE A 91 -10.18 -12.96 3.55
N VAL A 92 -9.62 -11.74 3.53
CA VAL A 92 -9.10 -11.04 4.70
C VAL A 92 -9.94 -9.78 4.95
N PRO A 93 -10.51 -9.59 6.14
CA PRO A 93 -11.20 -8.35 6.50
C PRO A 93 -10.31 -7.12 6.34
N SER A 94 -10.85 -6.02 5.83
CA SER A 94 -10.09 -4.79 5.54
C SER A 94 -9.36 -4.20 6.77
N GLY A 95 -9.89 -4.41 7.97
CA GLY A 95 -9.21 -4.02 9.22
C GLY A 95 -7.92 -4.81 9.48
N LEU A 96 -7.94 -6.13 9.23
CA LEU A 96 -6.72 -6.97 9.31
C LEU A 96 -5.79 -6.67 8.13
N THR A 97 -6.33 -6.34 6.96
CA THR A 97 -5.53 -5.89 5.82
C THR A 97 -4.74 -4.64 6.15
N ALA A 98 -5.38 -3.62 6.74
CA ALA A 98 -4.72 -2.39 7.17
C ALA A 98 -3.63 -2.66 8.22
N LEU A 99 -3.88 -3.59 9.18
CA LEU A 99 -2.91 -4.01 10.19
C LEU A 99 -1.64 -4.61 9.56
N LEU A 100 -1.83 -5.55 8.63
CA LEU A 100 -0.71 -6.24 7.98
C LEU A 100 0.08 -5.28 7.07
N ILE A 101 -0.61 -4.35 6.41
CA ILE A 101 0.06 -3.37 5.55
C ILE A 101 0.88 -2.37 6.35
N ALA A 102 0.45 -1.95 7.52
CA ALA A 102 1.28 -1.04 8.31
C ALA A 102 2.45 -1.76 9.03
N MET A 103 2.68 -3.04 8.75
CA MET A 103 3.98 -3.70 8.93
C MET A 103 4.99 -3.39 7.81
N VAL A 104 4.61 -2.74 6.71
CA VAL A 104 5.54 -2.37 5.62
C VAL A 104 6.78 -1.60 6.12
N PRO A 105 6.68 -0.60 7.02
CA PRO A 105 7.87 0.08 7.55
C PRO A 105 8.82 -0.87 8.31
N LEU A 106 8.27 -1.89 8.99
CA LEU A 106 9.06 -2.93 9.63
C LEU A 106 9.84 -3.72 8.58
N TRP A 107 9.18 -4.15 7.50
CA TRP A 107 9.85 -4.86 6.41
C TRP A 107 10.95 -4.02 5.76
N ILE A 108 10.69 -2.73 5.51
CA ILE A 108 11.69 -1.81 4.95
C ILE A 108 12.94 -1.75 5.85
N VAL A 109 12.77 -1.60 7.16
CA VAL A 109 13.89 -1.56 8.11
C VAL A 109 14.64 -2.89 8.15
N LEU A 110 13.93 -4.02 8.18
CA LEU A 110 14.55 -5.34 8.23
C LEU A 110 15.31 -5.68 6.94
N ILE A 111 14.76 -5.32 5.78
CA ILE A 111 15.41 -5.53 4.48
C ILE A 111 16.63 -4.61 4.34
N ASP A 112 16.53 -3.33 4.74
CA ASP A 112 17.68 -2.42 4.75
C ASP A 112 18.77 -2.92 5.70
N TRP A 113 18.41 -3.49 6.85
CA TRP A 113 19.41 -4.03 7.78
C TRP A 113 20.07 -5.31 7.25
N ALA A 114 19.31 -6.18 6.58
CA ALA A 114 19.80 -7.47 6.09
C ALA A 114 20.65 -7.37 4.81
N ARG A 115 20.54 -6.29 4.03
CA ARG A 115 21.29 -6.14 2.78
C ARG A 115 22.78 -5.80 3.02
N PRO A 116 23.70 -6.22 2.12
CA PRO A 116 25.09 -5.81 2.19
C PRO A 116 25.22 -4.27 2.14
N GLY A 117 25.88 -3.67 3.13
CA GLY A 117 25.98 -2.21 3.28
C GLY A 117 24.78 -1.54 3.95
N GLY A 118 23.87 -2.34 4.49
CA GLY A 118 22.70 -1.93 5.26
C GLY A 118 22.99 -1.21 6.57
N SER A 119 22.02 -0.41 7.05
CA SER A 119 22.14 0.30 8.32
C SER A 119 21.52 -0.48 9.48
N ASN A 120 22.21 -0.53 10.63
CA ASN A 120 21.66 -1.17 11.83
C ASN A 120 20.56 -0.25 12.42
N PRO A 121 19.32 -0.74 12.61
CA PRO A 121 18.28 0.03 13.26
C PRO A 121 18.67 0.32 14.71
N GLY A 122 19.07 1.57 14.98
CA GLY A 122 19.33 2.03 16.33
C GLY A 122 18.12 1.84 17.25
N SER A 123 18.34 1.89 18.56
CA SER A 123 17.32 1.64 19.58
C SER A 123 16.05 2.48 19.41
N THR A 124 16.17 3.74 18.95
CA THR A 124 15.03 4.62 18.68
C THR A 124 14.11 4.07 17.59
N VAL A 125 14.67 3.53 16.50
CA VAL A 125 13.89 2.94 15.39
C VAL A 125 13.16 1.70 15.89
N PHE A 126 13.85 0.85 16.66
CA PHE A 126 13.26 -0.34 17.24
C PHE A 126 12.08 -0.01 18.17
N PHE A 127 12.23 0.97 19.07
CA PHE A 127 11.14 1.41 19.93
C PHE A 127 9.96 1.99 19.14
N GLY A 128 10.22 2.78 18.11
CA GLY A 128 9.18 3.31 17.23
C GLY A 128 8.37 2.20 16.54
N LEU A 129 9.04 1.15 16.08
CA LEU A 129 8.39 -0.03 15.48
C LEU A 129 7.53 -0.78 16.50
N VAL A 130 8.04 -1.03 17.71
CA VAL A 130 7.27 -1.71 18.77
C VAL A 130 6.03 -0.90 19.15
N ILE A 131 6.17 0.42 19.35
CA ILE A 131 5.05 1.30 19.68
C ILE A 131 4.04 1.34 18.54
N GLY A 132 4.50 1.45 17.28
CA GLY A 132 3.62 1.45 16.10
C GLY A 132 2.82 0.16 15.98
N LEU A 133 3.47 -1.00 16.13
CA LEU A 133 2.81 -2.30 16.11
C LEU A 133 1.81 -2.46 17.26
N ALA A 134 2.17 -2.03 18.47
CA ALA A 134 1.27 -2.07 19.63
C ALA A 134 0.05 -1.15 19.46
N GLY A 135 0.25 0.07 18.95
CA GLY A 135 -0.84 0.99 18.63
C GLY A 135 -1.80 0.40 17.60
N MET A 136 -1.26 -0.30 16.60
CA MET A 136 -2.08 -0.94 15.59
C MET A 136 -2.88 -2.16 16.08
N THR A 137 -2.30 -3.01 16.93
CA THR A 137 -3.06 -4.14 17.52
C THR A 137 -4.22 -3.64 18.39
N LEU A 138 -4.04 -2.51 19.10
CA LEU A 138 -5.11 -1.85 19.84
C LEU A 138 -6.21 -1.31 18.92
N LEU A 139 -5.86 -0.65 17.82
CA LEU A 139 -6.82 -0.09 16.88
C LEU A 139 -7.65 -1.16 16.16
N VAL A 140 -7.06 -2.31 15.89
CA VAL A 140 -7.67 -3.34 15.03
C VAL A 140 -8.52 -4.35 15.84
N ASN A 141 -8.55 -4.24 17.17
CA ASN A 141 -9.30 -5.09 18.12
C ASN A 141 -9.79 -6.44 17.55
N PRO A 142 -8.89 -7.43 17.41
CA PRO A 142 -9.24 -8.75 16.88
C PRO A 142 -10.24 -9.54 17.75
N VAL A 143 -10.53 -9.08 18.97
CA VAL A 143 -11.40 -9.75 19.96
C VAL A 143 -12.86 -9.29 19.84
N ALA A 144 -13.13 -8.09 19.32
CA ALA A 144 -14.48 -7.53 19.22
C ALA A 144 -15.32 -8.08 18.05
N GLY A 145 -14.73 -8.87 17.14
CA GLY A 145 -15.48 -9.43 16.03
C GLY A 145 -14.71 -10.49 15.24
N GLY A 146 -14.76 -11.75 15.70
CA GLY A 146 -14.65 -13.01 14.92
C GLY A 146 -13.46 -13.27 13.98
N GLY A 147 -12.62 -12.30 13.65
CA GLY A 147 -11.86 -12.29 12.39
C GLY A 147 -10.60 -13.16 12.33
N VAL A 148 -10.05 -13.59 13.46
CA VAL A 148 -8.82 -14.40 13.46
C VAL A 148 -9.10 -15.89 13.29
N ARG A 149 -10.29 -16.37 13.71
CA ARG A 149 -10.62 -17.81 13.68
C ARG A 149 -11.07 -18.33 12.31
N GLU A 150 -11.50 -17.47 11.39
CA GLU A 150 -11.96 -17.85 10.05
C GLU A 150 -11.06 -17.34 8.91
N MET A 151 -9.88 -16.79 9.23
CA MET A 151 -9.02 -16.19 8.21
C MET A 151 -8.37 -17.25 7.33
N ASN A 152 -8.55 -17.12 6.01
CA ASN A 152 -7.92 -18.00 5.04
C ASN A 152 -6.39 -17.80 5.04
N PRO A 153 -5.59 -18.83 5.34
CA PRO A 153 -4.13 -18.70 5.44
C PRO A 153 -3.47 -18.33 4.11
N VAL A 154 -4.07 -18.71 2.97
CA VAL A 154 -3.57 -18.34 1.63
C VAL A 154 -3.76 -16.85 1.38
N GLY A 155 -4.92 -16.30 1.76
CA GLY A 155 -5.19 -14.85 1.65
C GLY A 155 -4.25 -14.02 2.51
N ALA A 156 -3.98 -14.45 3.75
CA ALA A 156 -3.04 -13.81 4.65
C ALA A 156 -1.59 -13.88 4.13
N LEU A 157 -1.14 -15.04 3.65
CA LEU A 157 0.19 -15.20 3.07
C LEU A 157 0.37 -14.33 1.83
N ALA A 158 -0.61 -14.33 0.92
CA ALA A 158 -0.57 -13.48 -0.28
C ALA A 158 -0.49 -11.99 0.09
N LEU A 159 -1.16 -11.56 1.17
CA LEU A 159 -1.11 -10.19 1.64
C LEU A 159 0.26 -9.83 2.21
N VAL A 160 0.89 -10.73 2.98
CA VAL A 160 2.26 -10.53 3.47
C VAL A 160 3.24 -10.44 2.28
N LEU A 161 3.14 -11.33 1.29
CA LEU A 161 3.96 -11.26 0.07
C LEU A 161 3.72 -9.96 -0.72
N ALA A 162 2.47 -9.50 -0.78
CA ALA A 162 2.12 -8.23 -1.41
C ALA A 162 2.78 -7.04 -0.68
N THR A 163 2.81 -7.03 0.65
CA THR A 163 3.48 -5.98 1.42
C THR A 163 5.00 -5.95 1.24
N LEU A 164 5.63 -7.11 1.02
CA LEU A 164 7.05 -7.18 0.66
C LEU A 164 7.33 -6.56 -0.70
N SER A 165 6.39 -6.65 -1.65
CA SER A 165 6.51 -6.02 -2.98
C SER A 165 6.52 -4.48 -2.92
N TRP A 166 6.12 -3.89 -1.79
CA TRP A 166 6.22 -2.45 -1.53
C TRP A 166 7.49 -2.05 -0.76
N ALA A 167 8.23 -3.02 -0.21
CA ALA A 167 9.39 -2.78 0.64
C ALA A 167 10.73 -2.89 -0.10
N THR A 168 10.71 -3.20 -1.40
CA THR A 168 11.87 -3.28 -2.32
C THR A 168 12.10 -1.97 -3.05
#